data_AF-A0A380E2Y2-F1
#
_entry.id   AF-A0A380E2Y2-F1
#
_cell.length_a   1.000
_cell.length_b   1.000
_cell.length_c   1.000
_cell.angle_alpha   90.00
_cell.angle_beta   90.00
_cell.angle_gamma   90.00
#
_symmetry.space_group_name_H-M   'P 1'
#
loop_
_entity.id
_entity.type
_entity.pdbx_description
1 polymer ?
#
loop_
_entity_poly.entity_id
_entity_poly.type
_entity_poly.pdbx_seq_one_letter_code
_entity_poly.pdbx_strand_id
1 'polypeptide(L)'
;MTNADVAYLLHDGKNEIREIEPVINRKASAREQLTALFNDKKQAIEANIQATVEERNSILAQLQNIYDTAIGQIDQDRSNAQVDKTASLNLQTIHDLDVHPIKKPDAEKTINDDLARVTALVQNYRKVSDRNKADALKL
;
A
#
# COMPACT_ATOMS: atom_id res chain seq x y z
N MET A 1 23.99 -9.67 -41.75
CA MET A 1 23.05 -9.68 -40.62
C MET A 1 23.81 -10.08 -39.38
N THR A 2 24.04 -9.12 -38.50
CA THR A 2 24.71 -9.28 -37.21
C THR A 2 23.70 -9.61 -36.12
N ASN A 3 24.15 -10.10 -34.96
CA ASN A 3 23.27 -10.27 -33.80
C ASN A 3 22.63 -8.94 -33.34
N ALA A 4 23.24 -7.80 -33.65
CA ALA A 4 22.67 -6.47 -33.41
C ALA A 4 21.50 -6.17 -34.36
N ASP A 5 21.59 -6.57 -35.64
CA ASP A 5 20.50 -6.40 -36.62
C ASP A 5 19.27 -7.23 -36.22
N VAL A 6 19.48 -8.45 -35.68
CA VAL A 6 18.40 -9.32 -35.19
C VAL A 6 17.75 -8.74 -33.93
N ALA A 7 18.54 -8.18 -33.02
CA ALA A 7 18.02 -7.52 -31.82
C ALA A 7 17.22 -6.25 -32.16
N TYR A 8 17.68 -5.48 -33.14
CA TYR A 8 16.98 -4.30 -33.64
C TYR A 8 15.63 -4.69 -34.28
N LEU A 9 15.63 -5.66 -35.21
CA LEU A 9 14.40 -6.14 -35.86
C LEU A 9 13.41 -6.77 -34.87
N LEU A 10 13.89 -7.45 -33.83
CA LEU A 10 13.04 -8.01 -32.79
C LEU A 10 12.42 -6.93 -31.90
N HIS A 11 13.19 -5.88 -31.58
CA HIS A 11 12.70 -4.73 -30.82
C HIS A 11 11.69 -3.90 -31.63
N ASP A 12 12.00 -3.66 -32.90
CA ASP A 12 11.15 -2.91 -33.83
C ASP A 12 9.84 -3.66 -34.11
N GLY A 13 9.92 -4.96 -34.41
CA GLY A 13 8.73 -5.80 -34.61
C GLY A 13 7.86 -5.94 -33.35
N LYS A 14 8.42 -5.90 -32.14
CA LYS A 14 7.64 -5.85 -30.89
C LYS A 14 6.91 -4.51 -30.71
N ASN A 15 7.51 -3.41 -31.16
CA ASN A 15 6.87 -2.11 -31.13
C ASN A 15 5.78 -2.00 -32.20
N GLU A 16 6.01 -2.51 -33.42
CA GLU A 16 4.99 -2.58 -34.47
C GLU A 16 3.81 -3.48 -34.07
N ILE A 17 4.06 -4.67 -33.50
CA ILE A 17 2.98 -5.55 -33.00
C ILE A 17 2.17 -4.86 -31.89
N ARG A 18 2.82 -4.06 -31.04
CA ARG A 18 2.13 -3.24 -30.04
C ARG A 18 1.27 -2.15 -30.68
N GLU A 19 1.60 -1.63 -31.85
CA GLU A 19 0.74 -0.69 -32.60
C GLU A 19 -0.41 -1.38 -33.34
N ILE A 20 -0.26 -2.66 -33.68
CA ILE A 20 -1.28 -3.45 -34.40
C ILE A 20 -2.42 -3.92 -33.47
N GLU A 21 -2.21 -4.00 -32.15
CA GLU A 21 -3.28 -4.34 -31.21
C GLU A 21 -4.37 -3.24 -31.17
N PRO A 22 -5.67 -3.59 -31.31
CA PRO A 22 -6.73 -2.60 -31.15
C PRO A 22 -6.68 -1.92 -29.78
N VAL A 23 -6.75 -0.58 -29.78
CA VAL A 23 -6.69 0.23 -28.55
C VAL A 23 -7.72 -0.21 -27.50
N ILE A 24 -8.88 -0.70 -27.93
CA ILE A 24 -9.92 -1.23 -27.05
C ILE A 24 -9.42 -2.43 -26.21
N ASN A 25 -8.68 -3.36 -26.82
CA ASN A 25 -8.13 -4.52 -26.12
C ASN A 25 -7.04 -4.08 -25.14
N ARG A 26 -6.19 -3.14 -25.55
CA ARG A 26 -5.16 -2.60 -24.66
C ARG A 26 -5.76 -1.89 -23.44
N LYS A 27 -6.82 -1.10 -23.62
CA LYS A 27 -7.59 -0.50 -22.52
C LYS A 27 -8.16 -1.57 -21.58
N ALA A 28 -8.73 -2.64 -22.13
CA ALA A 28 -9.30 -3.72 -21.31
C ALA A 28 -8.22 -4.36 -20.42
N SER A 29 -7.06 -4.69 -20.98
CA SER A 29 -5.94 -5.25 -20.21
C SER A 29 -5.41 -4.29 -19.14
N ALA A 30 -5.29 -2.99 -19.46
CA ALA A 30 -4.86 -1.98 -18.50
C ALA A 30 -5.84 -1.83 -17.33
N ARG A 31 -7.16 -1.85 -17.60
CA ARG A 31 -8.19 -1.80 -16.54
C ARG A 31 -8.12 -3.05 -15.66
N GLU A 32 -7.99 -4.24 -16.24
CA GLU A 32 -7.88 -5.49 -15.49
C GLU A 32 -6.69 -5.47 -14.51
N GLN A 33 -5.52 -5.03 -14.96
CA GLN A 33 -4.32 -4.89 -14.12
C GLN A 33 -4.55 -3.90 -12.97
N LEU A 34 -5.16 -2.75 -13.25
CA LEU A 34 -5.49 -1.77 -12.21
C LEU A 34 -6.52 -2.30 -11.22
N THR A 35 -7.56 -3.00 -11.69
CA THR A 35 -8.60 -3.58 -10.82
C THR A 35 -8.02 -4.65 -9.90
N ALA A 36 -7.14 -5.51 -10.41
CA ALA A 36 -6.46 -6.52 -9.60
C ALA A 36 -5.64 -5.87 -8.48
N LEU A 37 -4.75 -4.93 -8.84
CA LEU A 37 -3.91 -4.25 -7.85
C LEU A 37 -4.74 -3.43 -6.85
N PHE A 38 -5.80 -2.76 -7.31
CA PHE A 38 -6.71 -2.02 -6.44
C PHE A 38 -7.34 -2.93 -5.38
N ASN A 39 -7.84 -4.10 -5.77
CA ASN A 39 -8.45 -5.04 -4.84
C ASN A 39 -7.46 -5.60 -3.82
N ASP A 40 -6.27 -6.01 -4.29
CA ASP A 40 -5.19 -6.49 -3.42
C ASP A 40 -4.80 -5.41 -2.40
N LYS A 41 -4.66 -4.17 -2.87
CA LYS A 41 -4.29 -3.03 -2.04
C LYS A 41 -5.38 -2.69 -1.02
N LYS A 42 -6.64 -2.68 -1.45
CA LYS A 42 -7.80 -2.48 -0.58
C LYS A 42 -7.82 -3.51 0.55
N GLN A 43 -7.62 -4.78 0.22
CA GLN A 43 -7.58 -5.85 1.22
C GLN A 43 -6.42 -5.67 2.21
N ALA A 44 -5.23 -5.31 1.72
CA ALA A 44 -4.08 -5.05 2.58
C ALA A 44 -4.32 -3.88 3.55
N ILE A 45 -4.94 -2.79 3.06
CA ILE A 45 -5.34 -1.65 3.89
C ILE A 45 -6.34 -2.08 4.95
N GLU A 46 -7.41 -2.79 4.56
CA GLU A 46 -8.46 -3.27 5.47
C GLU A 46 -7.91 -4.21 6.56
N ALA A 47 -6.92 -5.03 6.22
CA ALA A 47 -6.26 -5.95 7.14
C ALA A 47 -5.29 -5.27 8.13
N ASN A 48 -4.97 -3.98 7.96
CA ASN A 48 -4.09 -3.27 8.88
C ASN A 48 -4.79 -2.99 10.23
N ILE A 49 -4.66 -3.94 11.15
CA ILE A 49 -5.24 -3.88 12.51
C ILE A 49 -4.57 -2.86 13.42
N GLN A 50 -3.34 -2.44 13.09
CA GLN A 50 -2.59 -1.44 13.85
C GLN A 50 -3.12 -0.03 13.59
N ALA A 51 -3.66 0.21 12.39
CA ALA A 51 -4.34 1.46 12.08
C ALA A 51 -5.72 1.55 12.76
N THR A 52 -6.17 2.78 13.02
CA THR A 52 -7.56 3.03 13.38
C THR A 52 -8.48 2.92 12.17
N VAL A 53 -9.78 2.88 12.42
CA VAL A 53 -10.79 2.87 11.35
C VAL A 53 -10.68 4.14 10.51
N GLU A 54 -10.46 5.30 11.14
CA GLU A 54 -10.34 6.58 10.46
C GLU A 54 -9.10 6.65 9.56
N GLU A 55 -7.96 6.16 10.04
CA GLU A 55 -6.71 6.08 9.27
C GLU A 55 -6.90 5.19 8.03
N ARG A 56 -7.49 3.99 8.19
CA ARG A 56 -7.80 3.11 7.06
C ARG A 56 -8.78 3.75 6.08
N ASN A 57 -9.87 4.33 6.56
CA ASN A 57 -10.90 4.92 5.71
C ASN A 57 -10.35 6.10 4.89
N SER A 58 -9.44 6.89 5.46
CA SER A 58 -8.76 7.97 4.72
C SER A 58 -7.94 7.43 3.54
N ILE A 59 -7.17 6.37 3.76
CA ILE A 59 -6.36 5.75 2.70
C ILE A 59 -7.23 5.01 1.68
N LEU A 60 -8.31 4.35 2.10
CA LEU A 60 -9.28 3.71 1.18
C LEU A 60 -9.95 4.74 0.27
N ALA A 61 -10.30 5.91 0.79
CA ALA A 61 -10.86 6.99 -0.02
C ALA A 61 -9.85 7.53 -1.05
N GLN A 62 -8.58 7.67 -0.67
CA GLN A 62 -7.50 8.05 -1.58
C GLN A 62 -7.29 6.99 -2.67
N LEU A 63 -7.23 5.72 -2.29
CA LEU A 63 -7.11 4.59 -3.22
C LEU A 63 -8.24 4.58 -4.25
N GLN A 64 -9.49 4.77 -3.82
CA GLN A 64 -10.65 4.84 -4.70
C GLN A 64 -10.54 6.01 -5.68
N ASN A 65 -10.15 7.19 -5.21
CA ASN A 65 -10.00 8.37 -6.07
C ASN A 65 -8.93 8.17 -7.15
N ILE A 66 -7.77 7.61 -6.78
CA ILE A 66 -6.70 7.28 -7.72
C ILE A 66 -7.22 6.29 -8.77
N TYR A 67 -7.89 5.23 -8.33
CA TYR A 67 -8.45 4.21 -9.23
C TYR A 67 -9.46 4.80 -10.21
N ASP A 68 -10.47 5.54 -9.73
CA ASP A 68 -11.51 6.13 -10.59
C ASP A 68 -10.90 7.11 -11.61
N THR A 69 -9.92 7.92 -11.18
CA THR A 69 -9.18 8.83 -12.06
C THR A 69 -8.42 8.06 -13.14
N ALA A 70 -7.73 6.98 -12.77
CA ALA A 70 -6.96 6.15 -13.69
C ALA A 70 -7.85 5.49 -14.75
N ILE A 71 -9.00 4.93 -14.35
CA ILE A 71 -9.98 4.34 -15.27
C ILE A 71 -10.51 5.40 -16.24
N GLY A 72 -10.87 6.59 -15.73
CA GLY A 72 -11.33 7.70 -16.56
C GLY A 72 -10.29 8.16 -17.58
N GLN A 73 -9.01 8.19 -17.21
CA GLN A 73 -7.92 8.53 -18.13
C GLN A 73 -7.73 7.46 -19.22
N ILE A 74 -7.71 6.17 -18.84
CA ILE A 74 -7.62 5.06 -19.80
C ILE A 74 -8.78 5.08 -20.80
N ASP A 75 -9.98 5.44 -20.35
CA ASP A 75 -11.14 5.57 -21.22
C ASP A 75 -10.95 6.67 -22.27
N GLN A 76 -10.26 7.76 -21.92
CA GLN A 76 -10.00 8.90 -22.81
C GLN A 76 -8.78 8.71 -23.73
N ASP A 77 -7.87 7.81 -23.39
CA ASP A 77 -6.66 7.54 -24.19
C ASP A 77 -7.00 7.08 -25.62
N ARG A 78 -6.21 7.53 -26.61
CA ARG A 78 -6.50 7.31 -28.03
C ARG A 78 -5.53 6.36 -28.74
N SER A 79 -4.49 5.91 -28.03
CA SER A 79 -3.44 5.04 -28.56
C SER A 79 -2.93 4.09 -27.49
N ASN A 80 -2.31 2.98 -27.90
CA ASN A 80 -1.72 2.01 -26.96
C ASN A 80 -0.61 2.62 -26.11
N ALA A 81 0.20 3.52 -26.69
CA ALA A 81 1.25 4.21 -25.96
C ALA A 81 0.70 5.12 -24.84
N GLN A 82 -0.44 5.79 -25.06
CA GLN A 82 -1.10 6.58 -24.02
C GLN A 82 -1.64 5.66 -22.92
N VAL A 83 -2.34 4.59 -23.28
CA VAL A 83 -2.88 3.61 -22.32
C VAL A 83 -1.76 3.02 -21.47
N ASP A 84 -0.67 2.57 -22.09
CA ASP A 84 0.47 1.97 -21.39
C ASP A 84 1.12 2.97 -20.42
N LYS A 85 1.25 4.25 -20.81
CA LYS A 85 1.78 5.31 -19.96
C LYS A 85 0.85 5.59 -18.77
N THR A 86 -0.44 5.74 -19.01
CA THR A 86 -1.46 5.98 -17.98
C THR A 86 -1.50 4.82 -16.99
N ALA A 87 -1.51 3.58 -17.50
CA ALA A 87 -1.51 2.38 -16.67
C ALA A 87 -0.26 2.30 -15.80
N SER A 88 0.93 2.46 -16.39
CA SER A 88 2.21 2.36 -15.66
C SER A 88 2.30 3.39 -14.53
N LEU A 89 1.91 4.64 -14.78
CA LEU A 89 1.93 5.70 -13.78
C LEU A 89 0.98 5.41 -12.61
N ASN A 90 -0.25 4.95 -12.90
CA ASN A 90 -1.25 4.72 -11.88
C ASN A 90 -1.01 3.42 -11.11
N LEU A 91 -0.46 2.37 -11.75
CA LEU A 91 -0.01 1.16 -11.06
C LEU A 91 1.06 1.50 -10.01
N GLN A 92 2.04 2.35 -10.35
CA GLN A 92 3.04 2.81 -9.41
C GLN A 92 2.42 3.63 -8.26
N THR A 93 1.53 4.57 -8.59
CA THR A 93 0.83 5.39 -7.59
C THR A 93 0.03 4.55 -6.59
N ILE A 94 -0.71 3.53 -7.06
CA ILE A 94 -1.47 2.60 -6.20
C ILE A 94 -0.51 1.74 -5.36
N HIS A 95 0.57 1.24 -5.98
CA HIS A 95 1.56 0.42 -5.30
C HIS A 95 2.18 1.18 -4.10
N ASP A 96 2.52 2.45 -4.28
CA ASP A 96 3.23 3.26 -3.30
C ASP A 96 2.34 3.84 -2.18
N LEU A 97 1.02 3.77 -2.33
CA LEU A 97 0.09 4.21 -1.29
C LEU A 97 0.18 3.27 -0.08
N ASP A 98 0.47 3.71 1.14
CA ASP A 98 0.52 2.78 2.29
C ASP A 98 -0.16 3.35 3.54
N VAL A 99 -0.63 2.45 4.39
CA VAL A 99 -1.20 2.79 5.69
C VAL A 99 -0.06 2.96 6.68
N HIS A 100 0.04 4.13 7.28
CA HIS A 100 1.00 4.42 8.34
C HIS A 100 0.23 4.58 9.67
N PRO A 101 0.11 3.52 10.50
CA PRO A 101 -0.60 3.59 11.76
C PRO A 101 0.10 4.50 12.76
N ILE A 102 -0.64 5.42 13.39
CA ILE A 102 -0.07 6.34 14.40
C ILE A 102 -0.75 6.12 15.74
N LYS A 103 -2.09 6.17 15.78
CA LYS A 103 -2.82 6.28 17.06
C LYS A 103 -2.72 5.05 17.97
N LYS A 104 -2.83 3.82 17.46
CA LYS A 104 -2.75 2.62 18.33
C LYS A 104 -1.31 2.37 18.82
N PRO A 105 -0.28 2.40 17.96
CA PRO A 105 1.11 2.26 18.42
C PRO A 105 1.49 3.30 19.49
N ASP A 106 1.07 4.56 19.33
CA ASP A 106 1.33 5.62 20.32
C ASP A 106 0.64 5.36 21.66
N ALA A 107 -0.59 4.85 21.64
CA ALA A 107 -1.31 4.47 22.85
C ALA A 107 -0.65 3.28 23.57
N GLU A 108 -0.24 2.25 22.82
CA GLU A 108 0.51 1.11 23.37
C GLU A 108 1.82 1.55 24.01
N LYS A 109 2.58 2.42 23.32
CA LYS A 109 3.82 3.00 23.86
C LYS A 109 3.55 3.73 25.18
N THR A 110 2.52 4.57 25.23
CA THR A 110 2.16 5.33 26.43
C THR A 110 1.82 4.40 27.61
N ILE A 111 1.03 3.34 27.37
CA ILE A 111 0.68 2.34 28.39
C ILE A 111 1.92 1.62 28.90
N ASN A 112 2.82 1.21 28.01
CA ASN A 112 4.06 0.52 28.37
C ASN A 112 5.00 1.41 29.20
N ASP A 113 5.13 2.69 28.82
CA ASP A 113 5.92 3.67 29.56
C ASP A 113 5.35 3.89 30.98
N ASP A 114 4.02 3.97 31.12
CA ASP A 114 3.36 4.09 32.42
C ASP A 114 3.49 2.83 33.28
N LEU A 115 3.37 1.64 32.68
CA LEU A 115 3.58 0.37 33.38
C LEU A 115 5.01 0.25 33.91
N ALA A 116 6.00 0.64 33.11
CA ALA A 116 7.40 0.67 33.52
C ALA A 116 7.63 1.64 34.69
N ARG A 117 7.01 2.84 34.64
CA ARG A 117 7.08 3.83 35.71
C ARG A 117 6.45 3.31 37.01
N VAL A 118 5.26 2.73 36.95
CA VAL A 118 4.58 2.16 38.13
C VAL A 118 5.40 1.01 38.71
N THR A 119 5.94 0.13 37.87
CA THR A 119 6.81 -0.98 38.29
C THR A 119 8.04 -0.48 39.06
N ALA A 120 8.72 0.55 38.52
CA ALA A 120 9.88 1.14 39.17
C ALA A 120 9.53 1.79 40.53
N LEU A 121 8.36 2.42 40.65
CA LEU A 121 7.89 3.00 41.90
C LEU A 121 7.64 1.94 42.97
N VAL A 122 6.97 0.84 42.61
CA VAL A 122 6.69 -0.27 43.54
C VAL A 122 7.99 -0.93 44.00
N GLN A 123 8.93 -1.19 43.10
CA GLN A 123 10.23 -1.79 43.43
C GLN A 123 11.04 -0.93 44.41
N ASN A 124 11.05 0.38 44.19
CA ASN A 124 11.78 1.36 45.03
C ASN A 124 11.06 1.71 46.34
N TYR A 125 9.83 1.24 46.56
CA TYR A 125 9.06 1.62 47.74
C TYR A 125 9.59 0.90 49.01
N ARG A 126 10.37 1.62 49.81
CA ARG A 126 11.10 1.11 50.98
C ARG A 126 10.25 0.67 52.17
N LYS A 127 8.94 0.95 52.17
CA LYS A 127 8.04 0.67 53.31
C LYS A 127 7.32 -0.69 53.23
N VAL A 128 7.62 -1.51 52.22
CA VAL A 128 7.03 -2.86 52.04
C VAL A 128 8.12 -3.90 51.85
N SER A 129 7.84 -5.12 52.33
CA SER A 129 8.69 -6.29 52.11
C SER A 129 8.75 -6.65 50.63
N ASP A 130 9.81 -7.34 50.22
CA ASP A 130 9.97 -7.76 48.83
C ASP A 130 8.87 -8.75 48.40
N ARG A 131 8.32 -9.53 49.34
CA ARG A 131 7.14 -10.37 49.11
C ARG A 131 5.92 -9.54 48.72
N ASN A 132 5.64 -8.45 49.44
CA ASN A 132 4.50 -7.58 49.14
C ASN A 132 4.69 -6.81 47.82
N LYS A 133 5.93 -6.45 47.46
CA LYS A 133 6.24 -5.85 46.16
C LYS A 133 6.03 -6.84 45.00
N ALA A 134 6.47 -8.09 45.17
CA ALA A 134 6.30 -9.13 44.17
C ALA A 134 4.81 -9.46 43.93
N ASP A 135 4.00 -9.49 44.99
CA ASP A 135 2.55 -9.71 44.86
C ASP A 135 1.83 -8.52 44.21
N ALA A 136 2.30 -7.28 44.42
CA ALA A 136 1.74 -6.09 43.77
C ALA A 136 2.07 -5.96 42.26
N LEU A 137 3.07 -6.72 41.77
CA LEU A 137 3.52 -6.71 40.37
C LEU A 137 2.99 -7.89 39.55
N LYS A 138 2.23 -8.81 40.17
CA LYS A 138 1.54 -9.87 39.44
C LYS A 138 0.30 -9.27 38.78
N LEU A 139 0.33 -9.16 37.45
CA LEU A 139 -0.85 -8.94 36.61
C LEU A 139 -1.60 -10.26 36.42
#